data_AF-Q5BWZ7-F1
#
_entry.id   AF-Q5BWZ7-F1
#
_cell.length_a   1.000
_cell.length_b   1.000
_cell.length_c   1.000
_cell.angle_alpha   90.00
_cell.angle_beta   90.00
_cell.angle_gamma   90.00
#
_symmetry.space_group_name_H-M   'P 1'
#
loop_
_entity.id
_entity.type
_entity.pdbx_description
1 polymer ?
#
loop_
_entity_poly.entity_id
_entity_poly.type
_entity_poly.pdbx_seq_one_letter_code
_entity_poly.pdbx_strand_id
1 'polypeptide(L)'
;GVCISCDAGLCRTFFHVTCAQKHGLLSEPTIEESSADPFFAHCRQHTDKTVARHRRRNFLTAMLRLRTWRSNRQLVSNCLDEKKLSSTSSLGKESTIDPRIQRKLEHYRELYMDLLRHREKPYVPLVKTPMFLETSPVAMRMFVLKAKALNLPIELSSHMSNTDSSKGPTPSYPVFTPDFISYFLERERKIAEVSKHISTLQNTQRELQISDASASHSYNSVSAELEKLIDIRGDLRMKLLHIVNCLCS
;
A
#
# COMPACT_ATOMS: atom_id res chain seq x y z
N GLY A 1 26.08 -6.19 45.40
CA GLY A 1 24.98 -6.24 44.40
C GLY A 1 23.69 -6.54 45.11
N VAL A 2 22.54 -6.16 44.55
CA VAL A 2 21.23 -6.42 45.16
C VAL A 2 20.94 -7.94 45.12
N CYS A 3 20.44 -8.49 46.23
CA CYS A 3 20.01 -9.88 46.35
C CYS A 3 18.49 -9.97 46.19
N ILE A 4 18.03 -10.99 45.47
CA ILE A 4 16.61 -11.32 45.29
C ILE A 4 16.36 -12.78 45.67
N SER A 5 15.15 -13.07 46.15
CA SER A 5 14.68 -14.43 46.42
C SER A 5 14.19 -15.12 45.16
N CYS A 6 14.14 -16.45 45.18
CA CYS A 6 13.40 -17.22 44.18
C CYS A 6 11.89 -17.08 44.41
N ASP A 7 11.14 -16.82 43.34
CA ASP A 7 9.67 -16.65 43.40
C ASP A 7 8.89 -17.97 43.41
N ALA A 8 9.59 -19.12 43.37
CA ALA A 8 8.95 -20.40 43.60
C ALA A 8 8.53 -20.51 45.08
N GLY A 9 7.27 -20.86 45.30
CA GLY A 9 6.72 -21.04 46.65
C GLY A 9 7.60 -21.95 47.50
N LEU A 10 7.85 -21.52 48.75
CA LEU A 10 8.66 -22.22 49.76
C LEU A 10 10.18 -22.33 49.45
N CYS A 11 10.66 -21.80 48.31
CA CYS A 11 12.08 -21.78 48.02
C CYS A 11 12.81 -20.69 48.82
N ARG A 12 13.83 -21.08 49.61
CA ARG A 12 14.66 -20.15 50.40
C ARG A 12 15.97 -19.75 49.73
N THR A 13 16.06 -19.92 48.41
CA THR A 13 17.29 -19.58 47.68
C THR A 13 17.32 -18.09 47.36
N PHE A 14 18.49 -17.48 47.58
CA PHE A 14 18.76 -16.08 47.27
C PHE A 14 19.96 -15.99 46.32
N PHE A 15 19.93 -15.02 45.42
CA PHE A 15 21.03 -14.78 44.51
C PHE A 15 21.10 -13.31 44.10
N HIS A 16 22.29 -12.87 43.68
CA HIS A 16 22.45 -11.52 43.16
C HIS A 16 21.67 -11.35 41.85
N VAL A 17 21.01 -10.21 41.67
CA VAL A 17 20.27 -9.87 40.44
C VAL A 17 21.17 -10.02 39.20
N THR A 18 22.41 -9.55 39.28
CA THR A 18 23.38 -9.63 38.18
C THR A 18 23.80 -11.08 37.88
N CYS A 19 23.89 -11.93 38.90
CA CYS A 19 24.12 -13.36 38.73
C CYS A 19 22.90 -14.03 38.08
N ALA A 20 21.69 -13.66 38.50
CA ALA A 20 20.45 -14.16 37.91
C ALA A 20 20.40 -13.87 36.40
N GLN A 21 20.66 -12.62 36.02
CA GLN A 21 20.69 -12.19 34.63
C GLN A 21 21.75 -12.94 33.82
N LYS A 22 22.97 -13.06 34.35
CA LYS A 22 24.07 -13.81 33.71
C LYS A 22 23.77 -15.29 33.53
N HIS A 23 22.99 -15.88 34.43
CA HIS A 23 22.63 -17.30 34.40
C HIS A 23 21.28 -17.57 33.71
N GLY A 24 20.58 -16.54 33.24
CA GLY A 24 19.29 -16.69 32.54
C GLY A 24 18.12 -17.03 33.46
N LEU A 25 18.18 -16.60 34.72
CA LEU A 25 17.23 -16.94 35.78
C LEU A 25 16.08 -15.93 35.96
N LEU A 26 16.11 -14.83 35.18
CA LEU A 26 15.05 -13.82 35.15
C LEU A 26 14.09 -14.10 33.99
N SER A 27 12.79 -13.95 34.22
CA SER A 27 11.71 -14.12 33.27
C SER A 27 10.86 -12.85 33.22
N GLU A 28 10.39 -12.50 32.03
CA GLU A 28 9.37 -11.47 31.83
C GLU A 28 7.99 -12.13 31.91
N PRO A 29 7.03 -11.58 32.67
CA PRO A 29 5.66 -12.07 32.70
C PRO A 29 5.01 -11.89 31.32
N THR A 30 4.21 -12.87 30.91
CA THR A 30 3.35 -12.72 29.74
C THR A 30 2.26 -11.70 30.06
N ILE A 31 1.92 -10.86 29.08
CA ILE A 31 1.11 -9.63 29.20
C ILE A 31 -0.24 -9.81 29.94
N GLU A 32 -0.74 -11.04 30.07
CA GLU A 32 -1.98 -11.37 30.78
C GLU A 32 -1.87 -11.42 32.32
N GLU A 33 -0.67 -11.48 32.88
CA GLU A 33 -0.47 -11.54 34.34
C GLU A 33 -0.13 -10.14 34.89
N SER A 34 -1.11 -9.48 35.51
CA SER A 34 -0.97 -8.20 36.23
C SER A 34 -0.11 -8.35 37.50
N SER A 35 1.16 -8.68 37.31
CA SER A 35 2.16 -8.80 38.37
C SER A 35 2.77 -7.44 38.69
N ALA A 36 3.05 -7.19 39.98
CA ALA A 36 3.58 -5.91 40.45
C ALA A 36 5.07 -5.71 40.10
N ASP A 37 5.81 -6.79 39.83
CA ASP A 37 7.22 -6.75 39.42
C ASP A 37 7.34 -7.03 37.91
N PRO A 38 8.03 -6.16 37.14
CA PRO A 38 8.32 -6.41 35.73
C PRO A 38 9.09 -7.70 35.44
N PHE A 39 9.80 -8.27 36.42
CA PHE A 39 10.52 -9.53 36.25
C PHE A 39 10.38 -10.43 37.48
N PHE A 40 10.23 -11.73 37.25
CA PHE A 40 10.30 -12.73 38.31
C PHE A 40 11.51 -13.64 38.13
N ALA A 41 12.01 -14.18 39.23
CA ALA A 41 13.28 -14.86 39.34
C ALA A 41 13.12 -16.28 39.87
N HIS A 42 13.58 -17.26 39.10
CA HIS A 42 13.59 -18.67 39.49
C HIS A 42 15.01 -19.16 39.68
N CYS A 43 15.28 -19.93 40.73
CA CYS A 43 16.60 -20.52 40.94
C CYS A 43 16.87 -21.62 39.90
N ARG A 44 18.09 -22.16 39.90
CA ARG A 44 18.50 -23.21 38.94
C ARG A 44 17.70 -24.51 39.05
N GLN A 45 17.04 -24.74 40.18
CA GLN A 45 16.17 -25.90 40.39
C GLN A 45 14.78 -25.70 39.78
N HIS A 46 14.31 -24.45 39.69
CA HIS A 46 12.94 -24.13 39.26
C HIS A 46 12.86 -23.54 37.85
N THR A 47 13.97 -23.06 37.30
CA THR A 47 14.03 -22.61 35.90
C THR A 47 14.27 -23.80 34.98
N ASP A 48 13.54 -23.87 33.86
CA ASP A 48 13.84 -24.81 32.78
C ASP A 48 15.29 -24.61 32.29
N LYS A 49 16.06 -25.71 32.30
CA LYS A 49 17.48 -25.74 31.90
C LYS A 49 17.69 -25.32 30.44
N THR A 50 16.74 -25.56 29.54
CA THR A 50 16.83 -25.17 28.13
C THR A 50 16.62 -23.66 27.96
N VAL A 51 15.57 -23.12 28.60
CA VAL A 51 15.25 -21.69 28.62
C VAL A 51 16.38 -20.89 29.28
N ALA A 52 16.87 -21.35 30.44
CA ALA A 52 17.99 -20.72 31.14
C ALA A 52 19.26 -20.69 30.27
N ARG A 53 19.57 -21.80 29.57
CA ARG A 53 20.71 -21.86 28.62
C ARG A 53 20.55 -20.88 27.46
N HIS A 54 19.36 -20.79 26.88
CA HIS A 54 19.07 -19.85 25.79
C HIS A 54 19.24 -18.39 26.25
N ARG A 55 18.62 -18.02 27.38
CA ARG A 55 18.72 -16.67 27.97
C ARG A 55 20.16 -16.31 28.34
N ARG A 56 20.92 -17.24 28.92
CA ARG A 56 22.35 -17.07 29.19
C ARG A 56 23.14 -16.80 27.90
N ARG A 57 22.88 -17.54 26.82
CA ARG A 57 23.54 -17.30 25.52
C ARG A 57 23.24 -15.89 25.00
N ASN A 58 21.99 -15.45 25.11
CA ASN A 58 21.57 -14.12 24.69
C ASN A 58 22.25 -13.03 25.53
N PHE A 59 22.30 -13.21 26.86
CA PHE A 59 23.01 -12.30 27.76
C PHE A 59 24.50 -12.17 27.38
N LEU A 60 25.20 -13.30 27.18
CA LEU A 60 26.61 -13.28 26.79
C LEU A 60 26.80 -12.60 25.43
N THR A 61 25.90 -12.84 24.48
CA THR A 61 25.91 -12.17 23.16
C THR A 61 25.73 -10.66 23.30
N ALA A 62 24.79 -10.20 24.12
CA ALA A 62 24.58 -8.78 24.39
C ALA A 62 25.80 -8.15 25.07
N MET A 63 26.38 -8.82 26.06
CA MET A 63 27.59 -8.34 26.75
C MET A 63 28.81 -8.27 25.83
N LEU A 64 28.99 -9.26 24.93
CA LEU A 64 30.04 -9.22 23.91
C LEU A 64 29.84 -8.04 22.97
N ARG A 65 28.61 -7.82 22.47
CA ARG A 65 28.28 -6.65 21.63
C ARG A 65 28.53 -5.32 22.33
N LEU A 66 28.19 -5.24 23.62
CA LEU A 66 28.45 -4.03 24.41
C LEU A 66 29.96 -3.81 24.59
N ARG A 67 30.72 -4.88 24.84
CA ARG A 67 32.18 -4.81 24.96
C ARG A 67 32.84 -4.38 23.66
N THR A 68 32.45 -4.95 22.52
CA THR A 68 32.98 -4.55 21.21
C THR A 68 32.61 -3.12 20.89
N TRP A 69 31.37 -2.70 21.18
CA TRP A 69 30.95 -1.31 21.01
C TRP A 69 31.77 -0.33 21.86
N ARG A 70 32.00 -0.64 23.14
CA ARG A 70 32.85 0.18 24.03
C ARG A 70 34.30 0.25 23.55
N SER A 71 34.86 -0.89 23.12
CA SER A 71 36.22 -0.96 22.58
C SER A 71 36.38 -0.13 21.30
N ASN A 72 35.42 -0.22 20.38
CA ASN A 72 35.41 0.58 19.17
C ASN A 72 35.28 2.08 19.47
N ARG A 73 34.47 2.44 20.48
CA ARG A 73 34.33 3.85 20.90
C ARG A 73 35.60 4.40 21.57
N GLN A 74 36.34 3.59 22.33
CA GLN A 74 37.64 3.97 22.87
C GLN A 74 38.70 4.15 21.77
N LEU A 75 38.70 3.32 20.71
CA LEU A 75 39.58 3.49 19.55
C LEU A 75 39.30 4.80 18.79
N VAL A 76 38.03 5.21 18.66
CA VAL A 76 37.64 6.51 18.07
C VAL A 76 37.98 7.68 18.99
N SER A 77 37.95 7.50 20.32
CA SER A 77 38.35 8.54 21.27
C SER A 77 39.86 8.80 21.26
N ASN A 78 40.66 7.76 21.04
CA ASN A 78 42.13 7.86 21.03
C ASN A 78 42.69 8.35 19.67
N CYS A 79 41.85 8.56 18.65
CA CYS A 79 42.27 9.11 17.35
C CYS A 79 42.05 10.63 17.21
N LEU A 80 41.60 11.30 18.28
CA LEU A 80 41.42 12.75 18.35
C LEU A 80 42.64 13.48 18.94
N ASP A 81 43.83 12.87 18.92
CA ASP A 81 45.09 13.62 19.07
C ASP A 81 45.52 14.12 17.68
N GLU A 82 45.17 15.38 17.41
CA GLU A 82 45.52 16.12 16.21
C GLU A 82 47.05 16.28 16.07
N LYS A 83 47.63 15.58 15.09
CA LYS A 83 48.66 16.11 14.16
C LYS A 83 49.22 14.97 13.30
N LYS A 84 48.57 14.72 12.16
CA LYS A 84 49.14 14.24 10.89
C LYS A 84 48.00 13.95 9.91
N LEU A 85 47.30 15.01 9.50
CA LEU A 85 46.43 14.96 8.33
C LEU A 85 47.26 15.38 7.12
N SER A 86 47.83 14.41 6.42
CA SER A 86 48.30 14.61 5.04
C SER A 86 48.30 13.25 4.34
N SER A 87 47.35 13.10 3.41
CA SER A 87 47.42 12.17 2.28
C SER A 87 47.09 10.69 2.52
N THR A 88 45.86 10.36 2.96
CA THR A 88 45.13 9.17 2.49
C THR A 88 43.61 9.36 2.65
N SER A 89 42.92 9.68 1.57
CA SER A 89 41.46 9.72 1.48
C SER A 89 40.88 8.30 1.33
N SER A 90 41.02 7.47 2.35
CA SER A 90 40.40 6.13 2.43
C SER A 90 40.21 5.71 3.88
N LEU A 91 39.45 6.50 4.63
CA LEU A 91 39.24 6.29 6.06
C LEU A 91 38.21 5.17 6.32
N GLY A 92 38.75 3.94 6.39
CA GLY A 92 38.30 2.74 7.10
C GLY A 92 36.93 2.75 7.78
N LYS A 93 35.88 2.38 7.03
CA LYS A 93 34.60 1.87 7.58
C LYS A 93 34.42 0.35 7.39
N GLU A 94 35.48 -0.37 7.02
CA GLU A 94 35.36 -1.74 6.51
C GLU A 94 35.57 -2.88 7.52
N SER A 95 35.88 -2.61 8.79
CA SER A 95 36.36 -3.69 9.68
C SER A 95 35.56 -3.91 10.97
N THR A 96 34.22 -3.87 10.96
CA THR A 96 33.44 -4.25 12.17
C THR A 96 32.09 -4.92 11.91
N ILE A 97 31.74 -5.24 10.67
CA ILE A 97 30.50 -5.93 10.32
C ILE A 97 30.89 -7.32 9.82
N ASP A 98 30.26 -8.37 10.36
CA ASP A 98 30.44 -9.75 9.89
C ASP A 98 30.32 -9.75 8.35
N PRO A 99 31.27 -10.36 7.61
CA PRO A 99 31.28 -10.36 6.14
C PRO A 99 29.97 -10.91 5.55
N ARG A 100 29.22 -11.74 6.30
CA ARG A 100 27.87 -12.17 5.93
C ARG A 100 26.86 -11.03 6.00
N ILE A 101 26.90 -10.23 7.06
CA ILE A 101 25.98 -9.09 7.24
C ILE A 101 26.29 -8.03 6.18
N GLN A 102 27.57 -7.77 5.89
CA GLN A 102 27.96 -6.82 4.85
C GLN A 102 27.45 -7.23 3.47
N ARG A 103 27.62 -8.51 3.09
CA ARG A 103 27.05 -9.03 1.82
C ARG A 103 25.53 -8.90 1.75
N LYS A 104 24.84 -9.22 2.86
CA LYS A 104 23.37 -9.08 2.91
C LYS A 104 22.95 -7.62 2.77
N LEU A 105 23.67 -6.71 3.41
CA LEU A 105 23.41 -5.27 3.36
C LEU A 105 23.61 -4.72 1.95
N GLU A 106 24.67 -5.12 1.26
CA GLU A 106 24.93 -4.72 -0.12
C GLU A 106 23.85 -5.24 -1.08
N HIS A 107 23.44 -6.51 -0.94
CA HIS A 107 22.37 -7.08 -1.73
C HIS A 107 21.03 -6.31 -1.59
N TYR A 108 20.64 -5.92 -0.36
CA TYR A 108 19.42 -5.12 -0.18
C TYR A 108 19.55 -3.68 -0.68
N ARG A 109 20.77 -3.11 -0.67
CA ARG A 109 21.02 -1.80 -1.28
C ARG A 109 20.86 -1.86 -2.79
N GLU A 110 21.42 -2.88 -3.44
CA GLU A 110 21.26 -3.12 -4.88
C GLU A 110 19.78 -3.26 -5.24
N LEU A 111 19.04 -4.12 -4.53
CA LEU A 111 17.59 -4.28 -4.71
C LEU A 111 16.82 -2.96 -4.54
N TYR A 112 17.19 -2.15 -3.55
CA TYR A 112 16.56 -0.86 -3.33
C TYR A 112 16.87 0.14 -4.46
N MET A 113 18.10 0.14 -4.96
CA MET A 113 18.48 0.98 -6.10
C MET A 113 17.75 0.55 -7.38
N ASP A 114 17.59 -0.76 -7.61
CA ASP A 114 16.76 -1.30 -8.70
C ASP A 114 15.31 -0.84 -8.59
N LEU A 115 14.74 -0.96 -7.39
CA LEU A 115 13.41 -0.42 -7.11
C LEU A 115 13.32 1.08 -7.39
N LEU A 116 14.31 1.87 -6.99
CA LEU A 116 14.33 3.31 -7.26
C LEU A 116 14.45 3.64 -8.75
N ARG A 117 15.10 2.80 -9.56
CA ARG A 117 15.20 2.95 -11.01
C ARG A 117 13.86 2.72 -11.71
N HIS A 118 13.10 1.73 -11.26
CA HIS A 118 11.82 1.33 -11.87
C HIS A 118 10.58 1.98 -11.24
N ARG A 119 10.72 2.51 -10.02
CA ARG A 119 9.65 3.21 -9.32
C ARG A 119 9.32 4.52 -10.02
N GLU A 120 8.04 4.74 -10.27
CA GLU A 120 7.52 6.06 -10.60
C GLU A 120 7.86 7.04 -9.48
N LYS A 121 8.56 8.13 -9.82
CA LYS A 121 8.88 9.17 -8.85
C LYS A 121 7.57 9.70 -8.28
N PRO A 122 7.37 9.65 -6.95
CA PRO A 122 6.15 10.20 -6.37
C PRO A 122 6.07 11.67 -6.77
N TYR A 123 4.88 12.12 -7.14
CA TYR A 123 4.66 13.53 -7.42
C TYR A 123 5.02 14.34 -6.18
N VAL A 124 5.99 15.25 -6.32
CA VAL A 124 6.35 16.22 -5.30
C VAL A 124 6.03 17.60 -5.86
N PRO A 125 5.15 18.39 -5.22
CA PRO A 125 4.86 19.74 -5.66
C PRO A 125 6.16 20.57 -5.78
N LEU A 126 6.35 21.22 -6.94
CA LEU A 126 7.51 22.09 -7.21
C LEU A 126 7.50 23.35 -6.32
N VAL A 127 6.31 23.75 -5.84
CA VAL A 127 6.11 24.92 -5.00
C VAL A 127 5.49 24.48 -3.67
N LYS A 128 6.11 24.88 -2.56
CA LYS A 128 5.55 24.69 -1.22
C LYS A 128 4.49 25.76 -0.98
N THR A 129 3.23 25.44 -1.22
CA THR A 129 2.10 26.31 -0.88
C THR A 129 1.71 26.07 0.58
N PRO A 130 1.60 27.11 1.43
CA PRO A 130 1.03 26.95 2.76
C PRO A 130 -0.43 26.51 2.63
N MET A 131 -0.80 25.47 3.37
CA MET A 131 -2.15 24.92 3.38
C MET A 131 -2.78 25.18 4.75
N PHE A 132 -4.07 25.49 4.78
CA PHE A 132 -4.81 25.59 6.03
C PHE A 132 -4.85 24.23 6.73
N LEU A 133 -4.78 24.22 8.07
CA LEU A 133 -4.81 22.99 8.87
C LEU A 133 -6.07 22.15 8.62
N GLU A 134 -7.17 22.81 8.24
CA GLU A 134 -8.44 22.19 7.89
C GLU A 134 -8.32 21.22 6.71
N THR A 135 -7.40 21.49 5.78
CA THR A 135 -7.16 20.63 4.61
C THR A 135 -6.30 19.40 4.92
N SER A 136 -5.70 19.33 6.12
CA SER A 136 -4.86 18.21 6.54
C SER A 136 -5.69 17.19 7.33
N PRO A 137 -5.89 15.96 6.80
CA PRO A 137 -6.68 14.95 7.49
C PRO A 137 -6.04 14.47 8.79
N VAL A 138 -4.70 14.52 8.88
CA VAL A 138 -3.97 14.21 10.11
C VAL A 138 -4.23 15.29 11.16
N ALA A 139 -4.13 16.57 10.78
CA ALA A 139 -4.37 17.68 11.68
C ALA A 139 -5.83 17.69 12.19
N MET A 140 -6.80 17.45 11.29
CA MET A 140 -8.21 17.36 11.65
C MET A 140 -8.51 16.20 12.60
N ARG A 141 -7.90 15.01 12.39
CA ARG A 141 -8.04 13.90 13.34
C ARG A 141 -7.50 14.26 14.72
N MET A 142 -6.34 14.91 14.78
CA MET A 142 -5.74 15.34 16.05
C MET A 142 -6.59 16.41 16.74
N PHE A 143 -7.15 17.35 15.97
CA PHE A 143 -8.08 18.35 16.48
C PHE A 143 -9.33 17.72 17.07
N VAL A 144 -9.96 16.79 16.35
CA VAL A 144 -11.14 16.04 16.83
C VAL A 144 -10.82 15.27 18.10
N LEU A 145 -9.69 14.57 18.16
CA LEU A 145 -9.27 13.85 19.38
C LEU A 145 -9.08 14.79 20.57
N LYS A 146 -8.43 15.94 20.34
CA LYS A 146 -8.24 16.97 21.38
C LYS A 146 -9.56 17.59 21.82
N ALA A 147 -10.46 17.91 20.90
CA ALA A 147 -11.77 18.46 21.20
C ALA A 147 -12.61 17.48 22.03
N LYS A 148 -12.59 16.18 21.70
CA LYS A 148 -13.21 15.11 22.50
C LYS A 148 -12.61 15.05 23.90
N ALA A 149 -11.29 15.09 24.03
CA ALA A 149 -10.62 15.06 25.33
C ALA A 149 -10.97 16.27 26.22
N LEU A 150 -11.28 17.42 25.61
CA LEU A 150 -11.67 18.65 26.29
C LEU A 150 -13.19 18.80 26.45
N ASN A 151 -13.99 17.81 26.04
CA ASN A 151 -15.46 17.87 26.02
C ASN A 151 -16.01 19.10 25.30
N LEU A 152 -15.34 19.55 24.24
CA LEU A 152 -15.82 20.65 23.42
C LEU A 152 -16.88 20.14 22.42
N PRO A 153 -17.95 20.91 22.16
CA PRO A 153 -18.92 20.55 21.15
C PRO A 153 -18.25 20.55 19.78
N ILE A 154 -18.22 19.38 19.13
CA ILE A 154 -17.72 19.23 17.77
C ILE A 154 -18.93 19.42 16.85
N GLU A 155 -19.39 20.66 16.74
CA GLU A 155 -20.29 21.01 15.65
C GLU A 155 -19.41 21.20 14.41
N LEU A 156 -19.44 20.19 13.53
CA LEU A 156 -18.97 20.32 12.15
C LEU A 156 -19.94 21.25 11.44
N SER A 157 -19.83 22.53 11.75
CA SER A 157 -20.67 23.55 11.15
C SER A 157 -20.49 23.48 9.65
N SER A 158 -21.56 23.14 8.95
CA SER A 158 -21.69 23.21 7.50
C SER A 158 -21.62 24.66 6.98
N HIS A 159 -21.41 25.65 7.85
CA HIS A 159 -21.08 27.03 7.51
C HIS A 159 -19.65 27.20 6.99
N MET A 160 -19.19 26.31 6.11
CA MET A 160 -18.22 26.67 5.07
C MET A 160 -18.93 27.48 3.97
N SER A 161 -19.82 28.38 4.36
CA SER A 161 -20.50 29.31 3.47
C SER A 161 -19.49 30.38 3.07
N ASN A 162 -18.85 30.18 1.93
CA ASN A 162 -18.54 31.24 0.96
C ASN A 162 -17.84 32.51 1.49
N THR A 163 -16.98 32.42 2.51
CA THR A 163 -16.11 33.55 2.88
C THR A 163 -14.74 33.36 2.26
N ASP A 164 -14.56 33.89 1.05
CA ASP A 164 -13.26 34.26 0.43
C ASP A 164 -12.13 33.20 0.30
N SER A 165 -12.33 31.95 0.74
CA SER A 165 -11.32 30.88 0.69
C SER A 165 -10.96 30.42 -0.73
N SER A 166 -11.69 30.88 -1.75
CA SER A 166 -11.43 30.61 -3.17
C SER A 166 -10.25 31.40 -3.76
N LYS A 167 -9.57 32.26 -2.97
CA LYS A 167 -8.41 33.05 -3.43
C LYS A 167 -7.05 32.41 -3.15
N GLY A 168 -7.00 31.25 -2.48
CA GLY A 168 -5.77 30.47 -2.37
C GLY A 168 -5.42 29.84 -3.73
N PRO A 169 -4.12 29.72 -4.09
CA PRO A 169 -3.72 28.98 -5.28
C PRO A 169 -4.35 27.59 -5.25
N THR A 170 -5.11 27.23 -6.29
CA THR A 170 -5.66 25.88 -6.42
C THR A 170 -4.49 24.90 -6.33
N PRO A 171 -4.44 24.02 -5.32
CA PRO A 171 -3.32 23.11 -5.19
C PRO A 171 -3.22 22.28 -6.47
N SER A 172 -2.03 22.24 -7.07
CA SER A 172 -1.75 21.46 -8.29
C SER A 172 -1.81 19.94 -8.04
N TYR A 173 -2.25 19.52 -6.86
CA TYR A 173 -2.34 18.15 -6.38
C TYR A 173 -3.71 17.93 -5.72
N PRO A 174 -4.23 16.68 -5.73
CA PRO A 174 -5.52 16.39 -5.13
C PRO A 174 -5.46 16.61 -3.62
N VAL A 175 -6.20 17.62 -3.16
CA VAL A 175 -6.43 17.89 -1.74
C VAL A 175 -7.90 17.59 -1.48
N PHE A 176 -8.20 17.04 -0.30
CA PHE A 176 -9.57 16.91 0.17
C PHE A 176 -10.15 18.29 0.50
N THR A 177 -10.44 19.07 -0.55
CA THR A 177 -11.20 20.30 -0.46
C THR A 177 -12.68 19.98 -0.60
N PRO A 178 -13.58 20.82 -0.06
CA PRO A 178 -15.02 20.70 -0.31
C PRO A 178 -15.34 20.62 -1.81
N ASP A 179 -14.63 21.41 -2.62
CA ASP A 179 -14.74 21.39 -4.08
C ASP A 179 -14.34 20.04 -4.66
N PHE A 180 -13.23 19.44 -4.20
CA PHE A 180 -12.81 18.10 -4.63
C PHE A 180 -13.83 17.04 -4.24
N ILE A 181 -14.39 17.11 -3.03
CA ILE A 181 -15.42 16.16 -2.57
C ILE A 181 -16.68 16.30 -3.44
N SER A 182 -17.12 17.53 -3.71
CA SER A 182 -18.27 17.78 -4.57
C SER A 182 -18.03 17.28 -6.00
N TYR A 183 -16.86 17.56 -6.58
CA TYR A 183 -16.45 17.07 -7.89
C TYR A 183 -16.39 15.54 -7.94
N PHE A 184 -15.84 14.91 -6.89
CA PHE A 184 -15.73 13.45 -6.82
C PHE A 184 -17.12 12.81 -6.81
N LEU A 185 -18.04 13.28 -5.95
CA LEU A 185 -19.40 12.76 -5.89
C LEU A 185 -20.18 13.00 -7.19
N GLU A 186 -20.00 14.17 -7.81
CA GLU A 186 -20.55 14.52 -9.13
C GLU A 186 -20.05 13.57 -10.22
N ARG A 187 -18.74 13.29 -10.23
CA ARG A 187 -18.09 12.39 -11.17
C ARG A 187 -18.60 10.96 -11.02
N GLU A 188 -18.69 10.43 -9.80
CA GLU A 188 -19.19 9.08 -9.55
C GLU A 188 -20.63 8.92 -10.05
N ARG A 189 -21.48 9.93 -9.82
CA ARG A 189 -22.86 9.97 -10.37
C ARG A 189 -22.87 9.93 -11.90
N LYS A 190 -22.07 10.80 -12.53
CA LYS A 190 -21.97 10.87 -14.01
C LYS A 190 -21.43 9.58 -14.62
N ILE A 191 -20.46 8.93 -13.97
CA ILE A 191 -19.92 7.65 -14.45
C ILE A 191 -21.02 6.58 -14.43
N ALA A 192 -21.82 6.50 -13.36
CA ALA A 192 -22.95 5.58 -13.30
C ALA A 192 -23.99 5.86 -14.39
N GLU A 193 -24.34 7.13 -14.62
CA GLU A 193 -25.27 7.55 -15.67
C GLU A 193 -24.77 7.18 -17.08
N VAL A 194 -23.52 7.50 -17.40
CA VAL A 194 -22.90 7.17 -18.69
C VAL A 194 -22.80 5.66 -18.89
N SER A 195 -22.47 4.91 -17.84
CA SER A 195 -22.39 3.45 -17.90
C SER A 195 -23.75 2.82 -18.18
N LYS A 196 -24.82 3.36 -17.59
CA LYS A 196 -26.20 2.98 -17.91
C LYS A 196 -26.57 3.36 -19.34
N HIS A 197 -26.14 4.53 -19.82
CA HIS A 197 -26.43 4.95 -21.19
C HIS A 197 -25.74 4.04 -22.22
N ILE A 198 -24.48 3.68 -21.98
CA ILE A 198 -23.73 2.73 -22.84
C ILE A 198 -24.44 1.39 -22.91
N SER A 199 -24.90 0.83 -21.78
CA SER A 199 -25.61 -0.46 -21.80
C SER A 199 -26.94 -0.38 -22.55
N THR A 200 -27.67 0.73 -22.45
CA THR A 200 -28.88 0.94 -23.25
C THR A 200 -28.57 1.02 -24.75
N LEU A 201 -27.54 1.75 -25.16
CA LEU A 201 -27.14 1.85 -26.57
C LEU A 201 -26.67 0.51 -27.15
N GLN A 202 -25.98 -0.30 -26.35
CA GLN A 202 -25.59 -1.65 -26.76
C GLN A 202 -26.80 -2.58 -26.94
N ASN A 203 -27.85 -2.43 -26.11
CA ASN A 203 -29.12 -3.15 -26.31
C ASN A 203 -29.79 -2.73 -27.62
N THR A 204 -29.95 -1.43 -27.85
CA THR A 204 -30.58 -0.92 -29.07
C THR A 204 -29.79 -1.31 -30.32
N GLN A 205 -28.46 -1.29 -30.26
CA GLN A 205 -27.61 -1.75 -31.36
C GLN A 205 -27.89 -3.22 -31.71
N ARG A 206 -28.02 -4.10 -30.70
CA ARG A 206 -28.36 -5.52 -30.93
C ARG A 206 -29.74 -5.69 -31.55
N GLU A 207 -30.74 -4.96 -31.07
CA GLU A 207 -32.09 -5.01 -31.62
C GLU A 207 -32.12 -4.56 -33.08
N LEU A 208 -31.43 -3.47 -33.41
CA LEU A 208 -31.32 -2.97 -34.78
C LEU A 208 -30.59 -3.97 -35.69
N GLN A 209 -29.53 -4.61 -35.23
CA GLN A 209 -28.83 -5.65 -35.99
C GLN A 209 -29.74 -6.85 -36.31
N ILE A 210 -30.58 -7.27 -35.35
CA ILE A 210 -31.54 -8.34 -35.56
C ILE A 210 -32.60 -7.91 -36.59
N SER A 211 -33.13 -6.69 -36.47
CA SER A 211 -34.11 -6.15 -37.40
C SER A 211 -33.55 -6.01 -38.82
N ASP A 212 -32.31 -5.55 -38.95
CA ASP A 212 -31.63 -5.38 -40.24
C ASP A 212 -31.37 -6.73 -40.93
N ALA A 213 -30.94 -7.74 -40.17
CA ALA A 213 -30.79 -9.10 -40.68
C ALA A 213 -32.13 -9.69 -41.15
N SER A 214 -33.21 -9.47 -40.39
CA SER A 214 -34.56 -9.91 -40.77
C SER A 214 -35.06 -9.22 -42.04
N ALA A 215 -34.91 -7.89 -42.12
CA ALA A 215 -35.29 -7.11 -43.30
C ALA A 215 -34.49 -7.52 -44.53
N SER A 216 -33.17 -7.71 -44.38
CA SER A 216 -32.29 -8.18 -45.45
C SER A 216 -32.70 -9.56 -45.97
N HIS A 217 -33.05 -10.49 -45.07
CA HIS A 217 -33.55 -11.81 -45.46
C HIS A 217 -34.87 -11.69 -46.25
N SER A 218 -35.82 -10.89 -45.77
CA SER A 218 -37.09 -10.66 -46.47
C SER A 218 -36.89 -10.04 -47.85
N TYR A 219 -36.04 -9.01 -47.95
CA TYR A 219 -35.69 -8.36 -49.20
C TYR A 219 -35.06 -9.34 -50.20
N ASN A 220 -34.07 -10.13 -49.78
CA ASN A 220 -33.42 -11.12 -50.63
C ASN A 220 -34.40 -12.18 -51.13
N SER A 221 -35.35 -12.61 -50.28
CA SER A 221 -36.40 -13.56 -50.66
C SER A 221 -37.30 -12.98 -51.77
N VAL A 222 -37.78 -11.75 -51.59
CA VAL A 222 -38.63 -11.09 -52.60
C VAL A 222 -37.86 -10.81 -53.88
N SER A 223 -36.60 -10.42 -53.79
CA SER A 223 -35.73 -10.21 -54.96
C SER A 223 -35.56 -11.50 -55.76
N ALA A 224 -35.34 -12.63 -55.09
CA ALA A 224 -35.23 -13.93 -55.75
C ALA A 224 -36.55 -14.39 -56.40
N GLU A 225 -37.70 -14.11 -55.78
CA GLU A 225 -39.00 -14.35 -56.42
C GLU A 225 -39.23 -13.47 -57.65
N LEU A 226 -38.83 -12.20 -57.57
CA LEU A 226 -38.93 -11.28 -58.69
C LEU A 226 -38.08 -11.72 -59.88
N GLU A 227 -36.83 -12.17 -59.64
CA GLU A 227 -35.97 -12.74 -60.69
C GLU A 227 -36.63 -13.94 -61.38
N LYS A 228 -37.19 -14.89 -60.60
CA LYS A 228 -37.92 -16.04 -61.17
C LYS A 228 -39.09 -15.59 -62.06
N LEU A 229 -39.85 -14.58 -61.63
CA LEU A 229 -40.97 -14.05 -62.42
C LEU A 229 -40.49 -13.34 -63.69
N ILE A 230 -39.36 -12.64 -63.63
CA ILE A 230 -38.73 -12.01 -64.79
C ILE A 230 -38.30 -13.07 -65.81
N ASP A 231 -37.69 -14.16 -65.37
CA ASP A 231 -37.27 -15.29 -66.22
C ASP A 231 -38.48 -15.95 -66.90
N ILE A 232 -39.52 -16.29 -66.13
CA ILE A 232 -40.77 -16.87 -66.66
C ILE A 232 -41.40 -15.94 -67.70
N ARG A 233 -41.45 -14.64 -67.42
CA ARG A 233 -41.97 -13.64 -68.35
C ARG A 233 -41.11 -13.57 -69.63
N GLY A 234 -39.78 -13.70 -69.51
CA GLY A 234 -38.86 -13.78 -70.63
C GLY A 234 -39.14 -14.99 -71.51
N ASP A 235 -39.25 -16.17 -70.93
CA ASP A 235 -39.56 -17.42 -71.62
C ASP A 235 -40.90 -17.36 -72.35
N LEU A 236 -41.94 -16.84 -71.68
CA LEU A 236 -43.26 -16.66 -72.28
C LEU A 236 -43.22 -15.70 -73.47
N ARG A 237 -42.46 -14.61 -73.39
CA ARG A 237 -42.26 -13.69 -74.52
C ARG A 237 -41.58 -14.38 -75.69
N MET A 238 -40.55 -15.18 -75.45
CA MET A 238 -39.86 -15.93 -76.52
C MET A 238 -40.78 -16.95 -77.20
N LYS A 239 -41.58 -17.69 -76.41
CA LYS A 239 -42.60 -18.63 -76.94
C LYS A 239 -43.65 -17.91 -77.78
N LEU A 240 -44.16 -16.77 -77.29
CA LEU A 240 -45.12 -15.95 -78.04
C LEU A 240 -44.51 -15.48 -79.37
N LEU A 241 -43.28 -14.97 -79.35
CA LEU A 241 -42.58 -14.50 -80.55
C LEU A 241 -42.41 -15.63 -81.57
N HIS A 242 -42.07 -16.83 -81.10
CA HIS A 242 -41.98 -18.02 -81.95
C HIS A 242 -43.32 -18.38 -82.60
N ILE A 243 -44.41 -18.41 -81.83
CA ILE A 243 -45.75 -18.68 -82.35
C ILE A 243 -46.15 -17.64 -83.40
N VAL A 244 -45.95 -16.35 -83.12
CA VAL A 244 -46.25 -15.27 -84.05
C VAL A 244 -45.45 -15.41 -85.34
N ASN A 245 -44.15 -15.70 -85.26
CA ASN A 245 -43.31 -15.91 -86.44
C ASN A 245 -43.77 -17.11 -87.27
N CYS A 246 -44.17 -18.21 -86.63
CA CYS A 246 -44.72 -19.39 -87.31
C CYS A 246 -46.08 -19.13 -87.97
N LEU A 247 -46.87 -18.18 -87.46
CA LEU A 247 -48.16 -17.77 -88.06
C LEU A 247 -48.00 -16.73 -89.18
N CYS A 248 -46.89 -15.99 -89.21
CA CYS A 248 -46.56 -15.02 -90.24
C CYS A 248 -45.71 -15.59 -91.40
N SER A 249 -45.34 -16.88 -91.33
CA SER A 249 -44.64 -17.63 -92.40
C SER A 249 -45.64 -18.49 -93.17
#